data_AF-K9ZI32-F1
#
_entry.id   AF-K9ZI32-F1
#
_cell.length_a   1.000
_cell.length_b   1.000
_cell.length_c   1.000
_cell.angle_alpha   90.00
_cell.angle_beta   90.00
_cell.angle_gamma   90.00
#
_symmetry.space_group_name_H-M   'P 1'
#
loop_
_entity.id
_entity.type
_entity.pdbx_description
1 polymer ?
#
loop_
_entity_poly.entity_id
_entity_poly.type
_entity_poly.pdbx_seq_one_letter_code
_entity_poly.pdbx_strand_id
1 'polypeptide(L)'
;MSDLALYKYLPRLPEAALQEFTEWCVLEQSKAARLEFKPDQTKLKNLAPTDYLKQLIDQFMKVKPDPIRAGLVAVIAGKESDKHNLSGLAAIVDFVSLYVKYLIPKDGTDPEEAEGILAKASQHQYEQLTEIAKKHDVVL
;
A
#
# COMPACT_ATOMS: atom_id res chain seq x y z
N MET A 1 -17.04 14.05 7.09
CA MET A 1 -15.77 13.32 7.24
C MET A 1 -15.74 12.30 6.13
N SER A 2 -14.78 12.41 5.21
CA SER A 2 -14.56 11.38 4.20
C SER A 2 -14.22 10.08 4.90
N ASP A 3 -14.81 8.98 4.43
CA ASP A 3 -14.45 7.67 4.95
C ASP A 3 -13.02 7.37 4.50
N LEU A 4 -12.07 7.25 5.43
CA LEU A 4 -10.66 7.00 5.07
C LEU A 4 -10.40 5.56 4.62
N ALA A 5 -11.44 4.72 4.59
CA ALA A 5 -11.37 3.34 4.17
C ALA A 5 -11.08 3.21 2.65
N LEU A 6 -9.79 3.12 2.30
CA LEU A 6 -9.31 3.01 0.92
C LEU A 6 -10.07 1.94 0.11
N TYR A 7 -10.36 0.78 0.70
CA TYR A 7 -11.02 -0.34 0.03
C TYR A 7 -12.36 0.01 -0.62
N LYS A 8 -13.06 1.05 -0.14
CA LYS A 8 -14.32 1.53 -0.73
C LYS A 8 -14.14 2.22 -2.09
N TYR A 9 -12.93 2.72 -2.32
CA TYR A 9 -12.58 3.56 -3.46
C TYR A 9 -11.73 2.81 -4.50
N LEU A 10 -10.89 1.86 -4.06
CA LEU A 10 -10.02 1.09 -4.95
C LEU A 10 -10.75 0.47 -6.16
N PRO A 11 -11.96 -0.12 -6.03
CA PRO A 11 -12.66 -0.71 -7.18
C PRO A 11 -13.11 0.30 -8.25
N ARG A 12 -13.14 1.59 -7.92
CA ARG A 12 -13.57 2.66 -8.83
C ARG A 12 -12.43 3.19 -9.69
N LEU A 13 -11.19 2.85 -9.34
CA LEU A 13 -10.01 3.37 -10.01
C LEU A 13 -9.61 2.52 -11.22
N PRO A 14 -9.17 3.15 -12.32
CA PRO A 14 -8.59 2.42 -13.43
C PRO A 14 -7.28 1.73 -13.00
N GLU A 15 -6.88 0.68 -13.73
CA GLU A 15 -5.68 -0.10 -13.41
C GLU A 15 -4.42 0.77 -13.34
N ALA A 16 -4.32 1.80 -14.19
CA ALA A 16 -3.19 2.74 -14.17
C ALA A 16 -3.11 3.55 -12.86
N ALA A 17 -4.25 3.98 -12.32
CA ALA A 17 -4.30 4.68 -11.03
C ALA A 17 -3.97 3.74 -9.87
N LEU A 18 -4.47 2.50 -9.91
CA LEU A 18 -4.13 1.46 -8.94
C LEU A 18 -2.62 1.13 -8.96
N GLN A 19 -2.03 1.10 -10.16
CA GLN A 19 -0.59 0.94 -10.33
C GLN A 19 0.20 2.09 -9.73
N GLU A 20 -0.11 3.33 -10.10
CA GLU A 20 0.57 4.53 -9.59
C GLU A 20 0.49 4.61 -8.05
N PHE A 21 -0.68 4.30 -7.48
CA PHE A 21 -0.87 4.31 -6.04
C PHE A 21 -0.05 3.23 -5.34
N THR A 22 -0.01 2.03 -5.89
CA THR A 22 0.80 0.94 -5.32
C THR A 22 2.29 1.25 -5.42
N GLU A 23 2.74 1.81 -6.54
CA GLU A 23 4.13 2.24 -6.73
C GLU A 23 4.52 3.28 -5.68
N TRP A 24 3.65 4.28 -5.46
CA TRP A 24 3.88 5.25 -4.40
C TRP A 24 3.93 4.61 -3.00
N CYS A 25 3.04 3.66 -2.69
CA CYS A 25 3.05 2.98 -1.39
C CYS A 25 4.42 2.30 -1.14
N VAL A 26 4.91 1.54 -2.11
CA VAL A 26 6.15 0.76 -1.93
C VAL A 26 7.44 1.57 -2.10
N LEU A 27 7.41 2.71 -2.79
CA LEU A 27 8.59 3.57 -2.98
C LEU A 27 8.66 4.68 -1.94
N GLU A 28 7.55 5.37 -1.69
CA GLU A 28 7.52 6.58 -0.87
C GLU A 28 7.06 6.29 0.55
N GLN A 29 5.91 5.64 0.71
CA GLN A 29 5.39 5.39 2.06
C GLN A 29 6.24 4.40 2.85
N SER A 30 6.84 3.40 2.19
CA SER A 30 7.76 2.45 2.84
C SER A 30 8.98 3.13 3.48
N LYS A 31 9.35 4.35 3.07
CA LYS A 31 10.42 5.11 3.72
C LYS A 31 10.07 5.46 5.17
N ALA A 32 8.79 5.70 5.47
CA ALA A 32 8.32 5.85 6.86
C ALA A 32 8.51 4.55 7.66
N ALA A 33 8.56 3.39 6.99
CA ALA A 33 8.93 2.11 7.57
C ALA A 33 10.45 1.87 7.66
N ARG A 34 11.27 2.89 7.34
CA ARG A 34 12.75 2.79 7.25
C ARG A 34 13.22 1.76 6.22
N LEU A 35 12.42 1.53 5.18
CA LEU A 35 12.75 0.65 4.07
C LEU A 35 13.18 1.49 2.86
N GLU A 36 14.47 1.40 2.51
CA GLU A 36 15.00 1.97 1.26
C GLU A 36 14.84 0.97 0.11
N PHE A 37 13.63 0.88 -0.43
CA PHE A 37 13.37 0.04 -1.59
C PHE A 37 13.80 0.74 -2.89
N LYS A 38 14.61 0.05 -3.69
CA LYS A 38 14.99 0.47 -5.04
C LYS A 38 14.70 -0.68 -6.01
N PRO A 39 13.58 -0.64 -6.76
CA PRO A 39 13.27 -1.70 -7.70
C PRO A 39 14.26 -1.72 -8.86
N ASP A 40 14.53 -2.92 -9.35
CA ASP A 40 15.20 -3.16 -10.62
C ASP A 40 14.26 -2.77 -11.77
N GLN A 41 14.42 -1.52 -12.22
CA GLN A 41 13.65 -0.94 -13.31
C GLN A 41 13.79 -1.73 -14.62
N THR A 42 14.89 -2.49 -14.82
CA THR A 42 15.04 -3.30 -16.04
C THR A 42 14.02 -4.43 -16.11
N LYS A 43 13.57 -4.95 -14.95
CA LYS A 43 12.55 -5.99 -14.83
C LYS A 43 11.13 -5.46 -14.88
N LEU A 44 10.95 -4.14 -14.80
CA LEU A 44 9.64 -3.49 -14.82
C LEU A 44 9.27 -2.92 -16.20
N LYS A 45 10.25 -2.75 -17.08
CA LYS A 45 10.05 -2.16 -18.41
C LYS A 45 9.09 -2.99 -19.26
N ASN A 46 8.19 -2.30 -19.94
CA ASN A 46 7.25 -2.84 -20.93
C ASN A 46 6.29 -3.92 -20.38
N LEU A 47 6.15 -4.04 -19.06
CA LEU A 47 5.15 -4.92 -18.46
C LEU A 47 3.76 -4.27 -18.51
N ALA A 48 2.74 -5.08 -18.73
CA ALA A 48 1.35 -4.66 -18.52
C ALA A 48 1.11 -4.34 -17.03
N PRO A 49 0.14 -3.48 -16.67
CA PRO A 49 -0.05 -3.00 -15.30
C PRO A 49 -0.11 -4.10 -14.22
N THR A 50 -0.84 -5.17 -14.50
CA THR A 50 -0.96 -6.31 -13.57
C THR A 50 0.38 -7.03 -13.37
N ASP A 51 1.15 -7.25 -14.45
CA ASP A 51 2.44 -7.92 -14.36
C ASP A 51 3.52 -7.02 -13.78
N TYR A 52 3.46 -5.72 -14.08
CA TYR A 52 4.27 -4.68 -13.46
C TYR A 52 4.09 -4.72 -11.95
N LEU A 53 2.84 -4.73 -11.47
CA LEU A 53 2.55 -4.74 -10.03
C LEU A 53 3.01 -6.01 -9.36
N LYS A 54 2.74 -7.18 -9.95
CA LYS A 54 3.26 -8.46 -9.44
C LYS A 54 4.79 -8.43 -9.31
N GLN A 55 5.48 -7.93 -10.33
CA GLN A 55 6.94 -7.88 -10.34
C GLN A 55 7.51 -6.84 -9.35
N LEU A 56 6.82 -5.70 -9.18
CA LEU A 56 7.20 -4.68 -8.20
C LEU A 56 7.01 -5.19 -6.77
N ILE A 57 5.87 -5.83 -6.49
CA ILE A 57 5.55 -6.40 -5.17
C ILE A 57 6.50 -7.56 -4.85
N ASP A 58 6.78 -8.46 -5.80
CA ASP A 58 7.76 -9.53 -5.61
C ASP A 58 9.15 -8.98 -5.24
N GLN A 59 9.58 -7.89 -5.88
CA GLN A 59 10.82 -7.22 -5.53
C GLN A 59 10.76 -6.55 -4.15
N PHE A 60 9.65 -5.90 -3.82
CA PHE A 60 9.46 -5.24 -2.53
C PHE A 60 9.46 -6.25 -1.37
N MET A 61 8.80 -7.39 -1.53
CA MET A 61 8.75 -8.46 -0.51
C MET A 61 10.11 -9.12 -0.27
N LYS A 62 11.07 -8.97 -1.20
CA LYS A 62 12.46 -9.43 -1.05
C LYS A 62 13.33 -8.43 -0.29
N VAL A 63 12.91 -7.18 -0.18
CA VAL A 63 13.50 -6.26 0.81
C VAL A 63 13.25 -6.92 2.15
N LYS A 64 14.30 -7.10 2.95
CA LYS A 64 14.21 -7.79 4.24
C LYS A 64 14.06 -6.77 5.37
N PRO A 65 12.84 -6.38 5.78
CA PRO A 65 12.63 -6.02 7.18
C PRO A 65 12.98 -7.23 8.06
N ASP A 66 12.99 -7.02 9.38
CA ASP A 66 12.97 -8.11 10.34
C ASP A 66 11.92 -9.17 9.91
N PRO A 67 12.31 -10.42 9.64
CA PRO A 67 11.45 -11.41 9.00
C PRO A 67 10.27 -11.83 9.88
N ILE A 68 10.41 -11.75 11.21
CA ILE A 68 9.34 -12.05 12.15
C ILE A 68 8.27 -10.95 12.07
N ARG A 69 8.71 -9.68 12.12
CA ARG A 69 7.81 -8.54 11.98
C ARG A 69 7.12 -8.52 10.62
N ALA A 70 7.86 -8.74 9.54
CA ALA A 70 7.33 -8.77 8.18
C ALA A 70 6.25 -9.84 8.03
N GLY A 71 6.52 -11.05 8.53
CA GLY A 71 5.56 -12.17 8.51
C GLY A 71 4.29 -11.86 9.31
N LEU A 72 4.42 -11.30 10.51
CA LEU A 72 3.26 -10.91 11.32
C LEU A 72 2.41 -9.83 10.62
N VAL A 73 3.06 -8.82 10.06
CA VAL A 73 2.39 -7.73 9.33
C VAL A 73 1.67 -8.26 8.09
N ALA A 74 2.28 -9.18 7.34
CA ALA A 74 1.63 -9.83 6.20
C ALA A 74 0.36 -10.59 6.61
N VAL A 75 0.38 -11.31 7.74
CA VAL A 75 -0.82 -12.00 8.25
C VAL A 75 -1.92 -11.02 8.66
N ILE A 76 -1.57 -9.91 9.33
CA ILE A 76 -2.54 -8.88 9.73
C ILE A 76 -3.16 -8.22 8.51
N ALA A 77 -2.32 -7.76 7.56
CA ALA A 77 -2.77 -7.12 6.33
C ALA A 77 -3.64 -8.07 5.49
N GLY A 78 -3.25 -9.34 5.36
CA GLY A 78 -4.04 -10.36 4.67
C GLY A 78 -5.41 -10.56 5.29
N LYS A 79 -5.48 -10.76 6.61
CA LYS A 79 -6.76 -10.92 7.34
C LYS A 79 -7.69 -9.72 7.23
N GLU A 80 -7.14 -8.51 7.16
CA GLU A 80 -7.94 -7.30 7.01
C GLU A 80 -8.39 -7.13 5.55
N SER A 81 -7.50 -7.35 4.60
CA SER A 81 -7.82 -7.28 3.17
C SER A 81 -8.87 -8.31 2.75
N ASP A 82 -8.78 -9.54 3.28
CA ASP A 82 -9.78 -10.59 3.04
C ASP A 82 -11.19 -10.16 3.46
N LYS A 83 -11.33 -9.34 4.51
CA LYS A 83 -12.63 -8.83 4.96
C LYS A 83 -13.23 -7.81 4.00
N HIS A 84 -12.39 -7.10 3.25
CA HIS A 84 -12.85 -6.13 2.27
C HIS A 84 -13.46 -6.79 1.02
N ASN A 85 -13.21 -8.09 0.82
CA ASN A 85 -13.80 -8.91 -0.25
C ASN A 85 -13.67 -8.27 -1.64
N LEU A 86 -12.50 -7.67 -1.90
CA LEU A 86 -12.17 -7.09 -3.19
C LEU A 86 -11.71 -8.16 -4.17
N SER A 87 -11.76 -7.85 -5.46
CA SER A 87 -11.31 -8.75 -6.53
C SER A 87 -10.30 -8.06 -7.47
N GLY A 88 -9.51 -8.87 -8.17
CA GLY A 88 -8.58 -8.38 -9.18
C GLY A 88 -7.51 -7.46 -8.60
N LEU A 89 -7.16 -6.41 -9.33
CA LEU A 89 -6.07 -5.51 -8.95
C LEU A 89 -6.36 -4.75 -7.64
N ALA A 90 -7.61 -4.37 -7.42
CA ALA A 90 -8.01 -3.65 -6.21
C ALA A 90 -7.72 -4.45 -4.92
N ALA A 91 -7.86 -5.78 -4.96
CA ALA A 91 -7.51 -6.65 -3.83
C ALA A 91 -6.00 -6.64 -3.54
N ILE A 92 -5.19 -6.69 -4.59
CA ILE A 92 -3.72 -6.64 -4.48
C ILE A 92 -3.29 -5.29 -3.89
N VAL A 93 -3.84 -4.20 -4.41
CA VAL A 93 -3.53 -2.83 -3.95
C VAL A 93 -3.94 -2.64 -2.49
N ASP A 94 -5.11 -3.14 -2.10
CA ASP A 94 -5.59 -3.08 -0.73
C ASP A 94 -4.63 -3.78 0.23
N PHE A 95 -4.29 -5.04 -0.06
CA PHE A 95 -3.31 -5.80 0.72
C PHE A 95 -1.98 -5.05 0.86
N VAL A 96 -1.41 -4.56 -0.25
CA VAL A 96 -0.10 -3.87 -0.23
C VAL A 96 -0.18 -2.58 0.58
N SER A 97 -1.24 -1.80 0.43
CA SER A 97 -1.43 -0.55 1.18
C SER A 97 -1.49 -0.81 2.69
N LEU A 98 -2.20 -1.86 3.11
CA LEU A 98 -2.28 -2.28 4.51
C LEU A 98 -0.93 -2.81 5.01
N TYR A 99 -0.25 -3.62 4.19
CA TYR A 99 1.06 -4.17 4.52
C TYR A 99 2.08 -3.06 4.77
N VAL A 100 2.20 -2.09 3.86
CA VAL A 100 3.11 -0.96 4.01
C VAL A 100 2.74 -0.11 5.23
N LYS A 101 1.44 0.18 5.44
CA LYS A 101 0.95 0.92 6.61
C LYS A 101 1.41 0.28 7.92
N TYR A 102 1.26 -1.04 8.04
CA TYR A 102 1.60 -1.78 9.26
C TYR A 102 3.10 -2.03 9.44
N LEU A 103 3.91 -1.87 8.39
CA LEU A 103 5.37 -1.90 8.49
C LEU A 103 5.96 -0.64 9.15
N ILE A 104 5.21 0.47 9.22
CA ILE A 104 5.69 1.70 9.85
C ILE A 104 5.95 1.43 11.35
N PRO A 105 7.16 1.69 11.87
CA PRO A 105 7.47 1.61 13.29
C PRO A 105 6.44 2.37 14.12
N LYS A 106 5.85 1.65 15.06
CA LYS A 106 5.12 2.25 16.18
C LYS A 106 6.21 2.61 17.19
N ASP A 107 6.73 3.81 17.11
CA ASP A 107 7.67 4.29 18.11
C ASP A 107 6.87 4.46 19.42
N GLY A 108 7.21 3.69 20.46
CA GLY A 108 6.60 3.80 21.79
C GLY A 108 6.02 2.49 22.36
N THR A 109 5.91 2.46 23.70
CA THR A 109 5.13 1.46 24.46
C THR A 109 3.67 1.88 24.64
N ASP A 110 3.29 3.06 24.14
CA ASP A 110 1.96 3.63 24.26
C ASP A 110 1.07 3.24 23.05
N PRO A 111 -0.02 2.49 23.28
CA PRO A 111 -0.98 2.15 22.25
C PRO A 111 -1.60 3.38 21.55
N GLU A 112 -1.79 4.50 22.24
CA GLU A 112 -2.42 5.70 21.66
C GLU A 112 -1.49 6.38 20.64
N GLU A 113 -0.19 6.46 20.93
CA GLU A 113 0.81 6.99 20.00
C GLU A 113 0.92 6.11 18.74
N ALA A 114 0.89 4.79 18.94
CA ALA A 114 0.90 3.82 17.85
C ALA A 114 -0.32 3.96 16.93
N GLU A 115 -1.51 4.18 17.49
CA GLU A 115 -2.73 4.47 16.73
C GLU A 115 -2.63 5.80 15.99
N GLY A 116 -2.07 6.83 16.61
CA GLY A 116 -1.85 8.13 15.99
C GLY A 116 -0.93 8.06 14.77
N ILE A 117 0.15 7.26 14.82
CA ILE A 117 1.05 7.03 13.68
C ILE A 117 0.31 6.34 12.52
N LEU A 118 -0.46 5.29 12.83
CA LEU A 118 -1.23 4.57 11.80
C LEU A 118 -2.35 5.44 11.21
N ALA A 119 -3.02 6.26 12.02
CA ALA A 119 -4.04 7.19 11.55
C ALA A 119 -3.45 8.22 10.58
N LYS A 120 -2.28 8.79 10.89
CA LYS A 120 -1.55 9.69 9.98
C LYS A 120 -1.15 8.98 8.69
N ALA A 121 -0.69 7.73 8.78
CA ALA A 121 -0.35 6.94 7.59
C ALA A 121 -1.59 6.66 6.72
N SER A 122 -2.74 6.34 7.32
CA SER A 122 -4.00 6.17 6.61
C SER A 122 -4.48 7.46 5.95
N GLN A 123 -4.38 8.59 6.65
CA GLN A 123 -4.71 9.90 6.10
C GLN A 123 -3.84 10.22 4.87
N HIS A 124 -2.53 10.00 4.96
CA HIS A 124 -1.60 10.25 3.86
C HIS A 124 -1.87 9.34 2.66
N GLN A 125 -2.19 8.06 2.90
CA GLN A 125 -2.64 7.15 1.83
C GLN A 125 -3.91 7.66 1.15
N TYR A 126 -4.89 8.11 1.92
CA TYR A 126 -6.15 8.61 1.38
C TYR A 126 -5.95 9.89 0.55
N GLU A 127 -5.13 10.81 1.04
CA GLU A 127 -4.76 12.03 0.32
C GLU A 127 -4.07 11.70 -1.00
N GLN A 128 -3.09 10.79 -0.97
CA GLN A 128 -2.41 10.37 -2.19
C GLN A 128 -3.35 9.66 -3.16
N LEU A 129 -4.22 8.77 -2.67
CA LEU A 129 -5.22 8.10 -3.51
C LEU A 129 -6.14 9.12 -4.17
N THR A 130 -6.54 10.17 -3.45
CA THR A 130 -7.39 11.25 -3.95
C THR A 130 -6.68 12.05 -5.04
N GLU A 131 -5.41 12.40 -4.84
CA GLU A 131 -4.64 13.13 -5.85
C GLU A 131 -4.42 12.29 -7.12
N ILE A 132 -4.15 10.99 -6.98
CA ILE A 132 -4.05 10.08 -8.12
C ILE A 132 -5.41 9.93 -8.81
N ALA A 133 -6.50 9.73 -8.06
CA ALA A 133 -7.84 9.63 -8.64
C ALA A 133 -8.18 10.85 -9.51
N LYS A 134 -7.89 12.06 -9.03
CA LYS A 134 -8.08 13.31 -9.78
C LYS A 134 -7.28 13.34 -11.07
N LYS A 135 -6.02 12.89 -11.09
CA LYS A 135 -5.19 12.84 -12.31
C LYS A 135 -5.77 11.92 -13.39
N HIS A 136 -6.55 10.92 -12.97
CA HIS A 136 -7.20 9.95 -13.84
C HIS A 136 -8.71 10.24 -14.01
N ASP A 137 -9.15 11.48 -13.72
CA ASP A 137 -10.54 11.95 -13.88
C ASP A 137 -11.59 11.15 -13.07
N VAL A 138 -11.20 10.56 -11.94
CA VAL A 138 -12.10 9.84 -11.02
C VAL A 138 -12.40 10.67 -9.77
N VAL A 139 -13.68 10.74 -9.39
CA VAL A 139 -14.13 11.38 -8.14
C VAL A 139 -14.33 10.31 -7.06
N LEU A 140 -13.65 10.47 -5.92
CA LEU A 140 -13.75 9.57 -4.76
C LEU A 140 -14.91 9.93 -3.82
#